data_AF-Q8XY75-F1
#
_entry.id   AF-Q8XY75-F1
#
_cell.length_a   1.000
_cell.length_b   1.000
_cell.length_c   1.000
_cell.angle_alpha   90.00
_cell.angle_beta   90.00
_cell.angle_gamma   90.00
#
_symmetry.space_group_name_H-M   'P 1'
#
loop_
_entity.id
_entity.type
_entity.pdbx_description
1 polymer ?
#
loop_
_entity_poly.entity_id
_entity_poly.type
_entity_poly.pdbx_seq_one_letter_code
_entity_poly.pdbx_strand_id
1 'polypeptide(L)'
;MTEPLRAHGFTNATLEWKAWLDVVDLDRATPGQIAVLEESHPKAKTSDYYRFLVHQPEILRQRSAAFNAIMYAPGGLSRAERELASTVVSRVNGCVYCAAVHAQRFEQLAKRNDVIRQVFEDPHTAGTNARERAIARFSIDLTLRPGDVRAEDLQPLQAAGLTDAEILDLIHAVAIFAWANRLMLNLGEPVFPDEAA
;
A
#
# COMPACT_ATOMS: atom_id res chain seq x y z
N MET A 1 21.50 10.78 5.09
CA MET A 1 20.20 10.26 4.64
C MET A 1 19.95 10.86 3.27
N THR A 2 19.56 10.06 2.28
CA THR A 2 19.21 10.57 0.95
C THR A 2 17.97 11.45 1.07
N GLU A 3 17.92 12.53 0.31
CA GLU A 3 16.76 13.40 0.24
C GLU A 3 15.50 12.60 -0.19
N PRO A 4 14.33 12.85 0.40
CA PRO A 4 13.10 12.18 -0.01
C PRO A 4 12.80 12.41 -1.49
N LEU A 5 12.38 11.36 -2.19
CA LEU A 5 11.81 11.48 -3.53
C LEU A 5 10.55 12.34 -3.46
N ARG A 6 10.39 13.23 -4.44
CA ARG A 6 9.20 14.07 -4.63
C ARG A 6 8.93 14.23 -6.12
N ALA A 7 7.74 13.84 -6.58
CA ALA A 7 7.28 14.08 -7.95
C ALA A 7 5.75 14.06 -8.01
N HIS A 8 5.16 15.00 -8.75
CA HIS A 8 3.71 15.12 -8.96
C HIS A 8 2.84 15.02 -7.68
N GLY A 9 3.31 15.59 -6.57
CA GLY A 9 2.60 15.56 -5.28
C GLY A 9 2.77 14.26 -4.49
N PHE A 10 3.56 13.30 -4.98
CA PHE A 10 3.92 12.07 -4.28
C PHE A 10 5.30 12.19 -3.66
N THR A 11 5.51 11.49 -2.54
CA THR A 11 6.80 11.45 -1.85
C THR A 11 7.03 10.10 -1.19
N ASN A 12 8.29 9.77 -0.88
CA ASN A 12 8.63 8.69 0.06
C ASN A 12 9.01 9.25 1.46
N ALA A 13 8.76 10.53 1.76
CA ALA A 13 8.91 11.07 3.11
C ALA A 13 7.92 10.42 4.09
N THR A 14 8.26 10.40 5.38
CA THR A 14 7.35 9.88 6.41
C THR A 14 6.24 10.90 6.62
N LEU A 15 5.00 10.44 6.44
CA LEU A 15 3.80 11.24 6.63
C LEU A 15 3.04 10.73 7.86
N GLU A 16 2.32 11.63 8.51
CA GLU A 16 1.25 11.26 9.42
C GLU A 16 -0.08 11.17 8.65
N TRP A 17 -1.11 10.62 9.28
CA TRP A 17 -2.45 10.57 8.71
C TRP A 17 -3.43 10.98 9.80
N LYS A 18 -4.34 11.89 9.45
CA LYS A 18 -5.32 12.47 10.37
C LYS A 18 -6.71 12.03 9.96
N ALA A 19 -7.49 11.49 10.90
CA ALA A 19 -8.88 11.17 10.66
C ALA A 19 -9.74 12.43 10.54
N TRP A 20 -10.77 12.40 9.70
CA TRP A 20 -11.77 13.48 9.62
C TRP A 20 -12.87 13.35 10.68
N LEU A 21 -13.02 12.16 11.26
CA LEU A 21 -14.00 11.83 12.28
C LEU A 21 -13.32 11.42 13.58
N ASP A 22 -14.06 11.51 14.69
CA ASP A 22 -13.54 11.20 16.02
C ASP A 22 -12.97 9.79 16.10
N VAL A 23 -11.73 9.70 16.59
CA VAL A 23 -11.03 8.43 16.82
C VAL A 23 -11.31 7.92 18.24
N VAL A 24 -11.18 6.61 18.47
CA VAL A 24 -11.36 6.03 19.80
C VAL A 24 -10.33 6.61 20.77
N ASP A 25 -10.81 7.21 21.86
CA ASP A 25 -10.03 7.62 23.02
C ASP A 25 -9.56 6.37 23.80
N LEU A 26 -8.25 6.22 23.98
CA LEU A 26 -7.67 5.03 24.59
C LEU A 26 -8.04 4.89 26.07
N ASP A 27 -8.28 5.99 26.78
CA ASP A 27 -8.69 5.98 28.18
C ASP A 27 -10.13 5.48 28.36
N ARG A 28 -10.90 5.50 27.27
CA ARG A 28 -12.31 5.06 27.21
C ARG A 28 -12.51 3.81 26.35
N ALA A 29 -11.45 3.27 25.77
CA ALA A 29 -11.52 2.12 24.88
C ALA A 29 -11.92 0.86 25.65
N THR A 30 -12.76 0.04 25.04
CA THR A 30 -13.10 -1.27 25.60
C THR A 30 -11.87 -2.21 25.56
N PRO A 31 -11.81 -3.24 26.42
CA PRO A 31 -10.74 -4.24 26.35
C PRO A 31 -10.63 -4.90 24.96
N GLY A 32 -11.76 -5.11 24.29
CA GLY A 32 -11.79 -5.66 22.93
C GLY A 32 -11.17 -4.73 21.88
N GLN A 33 -11.39 -3.42 22.00
CA GLN A 33 -10.74 -2.43 21.12
C GLN A 33 -9.24 -2.38 21.35
N ILE A 34 -8.79 -2.37 22.61
CA ILE A 34 -7.36 -2.38 22.95
C ILE A 34 -6.67 -3.62 22.39
N ALA A 35 -7.26 -4.80 22.57
CA ALA A 35 -6.71 -6.06 22.04
C ALA A 35 -6.55 -6.00 20.51
N VAL A 36 -7.58 -5.54 19.78
CA VAL A 36 -7.49 -5.42 18.31
C VAL A 36 -6.42 -4.42 17.88
N LEU A 37 -6.24 -3.30 18.58
CA LEU A 37 -5.17 -2.34 18.26
C LEU A 37 -3.80 -3.00 18.43
N GLU A 38 -3.57 -3.72 19.52
CA GLU A 38 -2.31 -4.42 19.80
C GLU A 38 -2.00 -5.52 18.77
N GLU A 39 -3.03 -6.28 18.36
CA GLU A 39 -2.94 -7.31 17.31
C GLU A 39 -2.65 -6.71 15.92
N SER A 40 -3.13 -5.50 15.65
CA SER A 40 -3.18 -4.93 14.30
C SER A 40 -1.85 -4.41 13.80
N HIS A 41 -1.15 -3.57 14.58
CA HIS A 41 0.11 -2.95 14.17
C HIS A 41 0.82 -2.32 15.38
N PRO A 42 2.17 -2.33 15.47
CA PRO A 42 2.90 -1.75 16.60
C PRO A 42 2.60 -0.27 16.89
N LYS A 43 2.23 0.50 15.86
CA LYS A 43 1.83 1.92 15.97
C LYS A 43 0.32 2.14 16.04
N ALA A 44 -0.50 1.11 16.18
CA ALA A 44 -1.95 1.23 16.08
C ALA A 44 -2.53 2.19 17.13
N LYS A 45 -2.03 2.15 18.38
CA LYS A 45 -2.47 3.03 19.46
C LYS A 45 -2.11 4.51 19.24
N THR A 46 -1.14 4.81 18.38
CA THR A 46 -0.71 6.19 18.09
C THR A 46 -1.09 6.63 16.68
N SER A 47 -1.85 5.82 15.94
CA SER A 47 -2.26 6.12 14.57
C SER A 47 -3.76 6.37 14.53
N ASP A 48 -4.15 7.56 14.08
CA ASP A 48 -5.56 7.92 13.90
C ASP A 48 -6.29 6.92 13.01
N TYR A 49 -5.63 6.38 11.98
CA TYR A 49 -6.25 5.39 11.09
C TYR A 49 -6.71 4.14 11.86
N TYR A 50 -5.84 3.56 12.68
CA TYR A 50 -6.19 2.39 13.48
C TYR A 50 -7.17 2.73 14.60
N ARG A 51 -6.99 3.87 15.28
CA ARG A 51 -7.92 4.34 16.33
C ARG A 51 -9.30 4.68 15.78
N PHE A 52 -9.40 5.10 14.52
CA PHE A 52 -10.68 5.32 13.85
C PHE A 52 -11.34 3.98 13.49
N LEU A 53 -10.61 3.08 12.81
CA LEU A 53 -11.18 1.81 12.34
C LEU A 53 -11.59 0.88 13.49
N VAL A 54 -10.99 1.02 14.69
CA VAL A 54 -11.37 0.19 15.85
C VAL A 54 -12.73 0.56 16.46
N HIS A 55 -13.44 1.57 15.94
CA HIS A 55 -14.89 1.67 16.16
C HIS A 55 -15.63 0.42 15.69
N GLN A 56 -15.06 -0.33 14.74
CA GLN A 56 -15.51 -1.64 14.29
C GLN A 56 -14.40 -2.70 14.50
N PRO A 57 -14.21 -3.20 15.74
CA PRO A 57 -13.06 -4.02 16.10
C PRO A 57 -12.91 -5.29 15.25
N GLU A 58 -14.01 -5.98 14.95
CA GLU A 58 -13.95 -7.22 14.17
C GLU A 58 -13.53 -6.95 12.72
N ILE A 59 -14.02 -5.86 12.12
CA ILE A 59 -13.62 -5.47 10.76
C ILE A 59 -12.11 -5.15 10.74
N LEU A 60 -11.61 -4.39 11.72
CA LEU A 60 -10.19 -4.07 11.81
C LEU A 60 -9.34 -5.32 12.02
N ARG A 61 -9.76 -6.27 12.86
CA ARG A 61 -9.06 -7.54 13.07
C ARG A 61 -8.93 -8.33 11.78
N GLN A 62 -10.04 -8.53 11.06
CA GLN A 62 -10.02 -9.28 9.80
C GLN A 62 -9.21 -8.56 8.71
N ARG A 63 -9.32 -7.22 8.64
CA ARG A 63 -8.46 -6.40 7.78
C ARG A 63 -6.99 -6.66 8.07
N SER A 64 -6.58 -6.57 9.33
CA SER A 64 -5.17 -6.72 9.74
C SER A 64 -4.67 -8.14 9.47
N ALA A 65 -5.50 -9.17 9.70
CA ALA A 65 -5.17 -10.55 9.38
C ALA A 65 -4.95 -10.74 7.86
N ALA A 66 -5.89 -10.26 7.03
CA ALA A 66 -5.77 -10.34 5.58
C ALA A 66 -4.55 -9.55 5.06
N PHE A 67 -4.34 -8.33 5.55
CA PHE A 67 -3.18 -7.52 5.21
C PHE A 67 -1.87 -8.25 5.54
N ASN A 68 -1.77 -8.85 6.72
CA ASN A 68 -0.55 -9.53 7.14
C ASN A 68 -0.30 -10.82 6.33
N ALA A 69 -1.35 -11.59 6.08
CA ALA A 69 -1.29 -12.77 5.24
C ALA A 69 -0.85 -12.42 3.81
N ILE A 70 -1.26 -11.26 3.28
CA ILE A 70 -0.87 -10.81 1.93
C ILE A 70 0.52 -10.19 1.92
N MET A 71 0.88 -9.30 2.85
CA MET A 71 2.13 -8.53 2.72
C MET A 71 3.36 -9.24 3.28
N TYR A 72 3.17 -10.27 4.12
CA TYR A 72 4.26 -11.00 4.77
C TYR A 72 4.21 -12.52 4.52
N ALA A 73 3.39 -12.99 3.57
CA ALA A 73 3.38 -14.41 3.19
C ALA A 73 4.79 -14.91 2.81
N PRO A 74 5.18 -16.11 3.27
CA PRO A 74 6.38 -16.77 2.80
C PRO A 74 6.18 -17.34 1.39
N GLY A 75 7.23 -17.28 0.56
CA GLY A 75 7.15 -17.75 -0.83
C GLY A 75 6.32 -16.83 -1.73
N GLY A 76 6.10 -17.27 -2.96
CA GLY A 76 5.38 -16.49 -3.97
C GLY A 76 6.05 -15.15 -4.25
N LEU A 77 5.24 -14.09 -4.42
CA LEU A 77 5.76 -12.78 -4.85
C LEU A 77 6.65 -12.19 -3.76
N SER A 78 7.82 -11.68 -4.15
CA SER A 78 8.76 -11.13 -3.18
C SER A 78 8.14 -9.93 -2.45
N ARG A 79 8.54 -9.72 -1.18
CA ARG A 79 8.01 -8.60 -0.39
C ARG A 79 8.24 -7.26 -1.08
N ALA A 80 9.41 -7.03 -1.68
CA ALA A 80 9.68 -5.81 -2.42
C ALA A 80 8.72 -5.63 -3.61
N GLU A 81 8.40 -6.68 -4.36
CA GLU A 81 7.45 -6.59 -5.47
C GLU A 81 6.01 -6.36 -5.01
N ARG A 82 5.61 -6.92 -3.86
CA ARG A 82 4.33 -6.56 -3.21
C ARG A 82 4.30 -5.06 -2.90
N GLU A 83 5.36 -4.50 -2.33
CA GLU A 83 5.47 -3.05 -2.07
C GLU A 83 5.45 -2.19 -3.34
N LEU A 84 6.06 -2.66 -4.44
CA LEU A 84 6.01 -1.99 -5.74
C LEU A 84 4.57 -1.92 -6.27
N ALA A 85 3.86 -3.06 -6.31
CA ALA A 85 2.46 -3.11 -6.74
C ALA A 85 1.60 -2.18 -5.87
N SER A 86 1.78 -2.24 -4.56
CA SER A 86 1.09 -1.39 -3.58
C SER A 86 1.31 0.11 -3.83
N THR A 87 2.54 0.49 -4.18
CA THR A 87 2.90 1.86 -4.52
C THR A 87 2.25 2.30 -5.83
N VAL A 88 2.26 1.45 -6.86
CA VAL A 88 1.63 1.72 -8.16
C VAL A 88 0.12 1.93 -8.00
N VAL A 89 -0.58 1.02 -7.33
CA VAL A 89 -2.03 1.13 -7.06
C VAL A 89 -2.36 2.42 -6.32
N SER A 90 -1.56 2.74 -5.31
CA SER A 90 -1.72 3.97 -4.52
C SER A 90 -1.46 5.23 -5.34
N ARG A 91 -0.47 5.21 -6.23
CA ARG A 91 -0.15 6.30 -7.15
C ARG A 91 -1.28 6.54 -8.16
N VAL A 92 -1.88 5.47 -8.69
CA VAL A 92 -3.02 5.53 -9.62
C VAL A 92 -4.27 6.06 -8.91
N ASN A 93 -4.54 5.60 -7.69
CA ASN A 93 -5.70 6.04 -6.91
C ASN A 93 -5.56 7.44 -6.28
N GLY A 94 -4.37 8.05 -6.31
CA GLY A 94 -4.15 9.34 -5.67
C GLY A 94 -3.85 9.28 -4.16
N CYS A 95 -3.67 8.09 -3.56
CA CYS A 95 -3.37 7.98 -2.12
C CYS A 95 -1.90 8.28 -1.82
N VAL A 96 -1.58 9.55 -1.56
CA VAL A 96 -0.21 10.00 -1.24
C VAL A 96 0.35 9.30 0.01
N TYR A 97 -0.42 9.19 1.09
CA TYR A 97 0.02 8.49 2.30
C TYR A 97 0.43 7.03 2.02
N CYS A 98 -0.45 6.30 1.33
CA CYS A 98 -0.23 4.89 1.01
C CYS A 98 1.00 4.75 0.12
N ALA A 99 1.09 5.55 -0.96
CA ALA A 99 2.23 5.55 -1.85
C ALA A 99 3.54 5.83 -1.09
N ALA A 100 3.54 6.77 -0.14
CA ALA A 100 4.72 7.09 0.66
C ALA A 100 5.19 5.94 1.55
N VAL A 101 4.28 5.32 2.31
CA VAL A 101 4.61 4.19 3.19
C VAL A 101 5.16 3.01 2.38
N HIS A 102 4.51 2.66 1.27
CA HIS A 102 4.91 1.49 0.47
C HIS A 102 6.18 1.76 -0.36
N ALA A 103 6.40 2.98 -0.82
CA ALA A 103 7.67 3.40 -1.40
C ALA A 103 8.85 3.26 -0.43
N GLN A 104 8.67 3.68 0.82
CA GLN A 104 9.71 3.50 1.86
C GLN A 104 9.99 2.03 2.13
N ARG A 105 8.94 1.20 2.22
CA ARG A 105 9.11 -0.24 2.46
C ARG A 105 9.80 -0.93 1.29
N PHE A 106 9.46 -0.57 0.06
CA PHE A 106 10.19 -1.00 -1.13
C PHE A 106 11.67 -0.68 -1.00
N GLU A 107 12.02 0.58 -0.73
CA GLU A 107 13.42 1.03 -0.63
C GLU A 107 14.17 0.32 0.49
N GLN A 108 13.53 0.10 1.64
CA GLN A 108 14.11 -0.64 2.76
C GLN A 108 14.42 -2.10 2.40
N LEU A 109 13.59 -2.75 1.59
CA LEU A 109 13.73 -4.16 1.21
C LEU A 109 14.67 -4.33 0.01
N ALA A 110 14.48 -3.54 -1.05
CA ALA A 110 15.22 -3.62 -2.30
C ALA A 110 16.55 -2.87 -2.28
N LYS A 111 16.79 -2.01 -1.26
CA LYS A 111 17.98 -1.16 -1.13
C LYS A 111 18.21 -0.22 -2.33
N ARG A 112 17.12 0.16 -3.01
CA ARG A 112 17.09 1.07 -4.16
C ARG A 112 15.72 1.74 -4.28
N ASN A 113 15.63 2.86 -5.00
CA ASN A 113 14.40 3.64 -5.16
C ASN A 113 14.17 4.19 -6.59
N ASP A 114 14.98 3.76 -7.55
CA ASP A 114 14.92 4.14 -8.97
C ASP A 114 13.59 3.75 -9.64
N VAL A 115 13.04 2.57 -9.37
CA VAL A 115 11.70 2.21 -9.86
C VAL A 115 10.60 3.04 -9.21
N ILE A 116 10.72 3.36 -7.92
CA ILE A 116 9.75 4.20 -7.20
C ILE A 116 9.74 5.62 -7.77
N ARG A 117 10.91 6.17 -8.11
CA ARG A 117 11.01 7.44 -8.82
C ARG A 117 10.23 7.39 -10.14
N GLN A 118 10.41 6.34 -10.95
CA GLN A 118 9.65 6.18 -12.20
C GLN A 118 8.14 6.08 -11.94
N VAL A 119 7.70 5.35 -10.90
CA VAL A 119 6.28 5.25 -10.52
C VAL A 119 5.71 6.63 -10.17
N PHE A 120 6.42 7.46 -9.41
CA PHE A 120 5.92 8.78 -9.05
C PHE A 120 5.84 9.74 -10.24
N GLU A 121 6.84 9.72 -11.13
CA GLU A 121 6.85 10.45 -12.40
C GLU A 121 5.68 10.03 -13.30
N ASP A 122 5.68 8.78 -13.74
CA ASP A 122 4.62 8.20 -14.56
C ASP A 122 4.53 6.68 -14.35
N PRO A 123 3.47 6.17 -13.68
CA PRO A 123 3.35 4.75 -13.41
C PRO A 123 3.21 3.91 -14.69
N HIS A 124 2.74 4.46 -15.82
CA HIS A 124 2.57 3.70 -17.07
C HIS A 124 3.88 3.35 -17.76
N THR A 125 4.95 4.08 -17.46
CA THR A 125 6.29 3.84 -18.00
C THR A 125 7.27 3.25 -16.98
N ALA A 126 6.81 3.02 -15.75
CA ALA A 126 7.64 2.57 -14.64
C ALA A 126 8.06 1.09 -14.71
N GLY A 127 9.30 0.81 -14.28
CA GLY A 127 9.87 -0.52 -14.12
C GLY A 127 11.29 -0.59 -14.71
N THR A 128 12.29 -0.91 -13.87
CA THR A 128 13.69 -0.93 -14.33
C THR A 128 14.08 -2.21 -15.07
N ASN A 129 13.23 -3.24 -15.01
CA ASN A 129 13.34 -4.49 -15.76
C ASN A 129 11.97 -4.94 -16.28
N ALA A 130 11.94 -6.00 -17.10
CA ALA A 130 10.71 -6.49 -17.73
C ALA A 130 9.67 -6.96 -16.70
N ARG A 131 10.13 -7.56 -15.60
CA ARG A 131 9.28 -8.07 -14.52
C ARG A 131 8.56 -6.96 -13.77
N GLU A 132 9.28 -5.90 -13.41
CA GLU A 132 8.71 -4.72 -12.76
C GLU A 132 7.74 -3.97 -13.67
N ARG A 133 8.07 -3.84 -14.96
CA ARG A 133 7.14 -3.25 -15.94
C ARG A 133 5.84 -4.05 -16.05
N ALA A 134 5.92 -5.39 -16.06
CA ALA A 134 4.75 -6.25 -16.09
C ALA A 134 3.91 -6.11 -14.82
N ILE A 135 4.55 -6.09 -13.64
CA ILE A 135 3.90 -5.87 -12.34
C ILE A 135 3.19 -4.50 -12.31
N ALA A 136 3.88 -3.42 -12.70
CA ALA A 136 3.32 -2.08 -12.70
C ALA A 136 2.14 -1.98 -13.66
N ARG A 137 2.29 -2.49 -14.90
CA ARG A 137 1.25 -2.46 -15.91
C ARG A 137 -0.01 -3.20 -15.45
N PHE A 138 0.14 -4.43 -14.98
CA PHE A 138 -0.99 -5.22 -14.50
C PHE A 138 -1.66 -4.58 -13.28
N SER A 139 -0.88 -4.01 -12.35
CA SER A 139 -1.41 -3.28 -11.18
C SER A 139 -2.28 -2.10 -11.60
N ILE A 140 -1.88 -1.36 -12.65
CA ILE A 140 -2.67 -0.26 -13.21
C ILE A 140 -3.95 -0.79 -13.86
N ASP A 141 -3.84 -1.80 -14.73
CA ASP A 141 -4.99 -2.36 -15.46
C ASP A 141 -6.05 -2.91 -14.49
N LEU A 142 -5.64 -3.66 -13.47
CA LEU A 142 -6.54 -4.20 -12.45
C LEU A 142 -7.15 -3.11 -11.56
N THR A 143 -6.44 -1.99 -11.34
CA THR A 143 -6.97 -0.85 -10.57
C THR A 143 -8.02 -0.07 -11.36
N LEU A 144 -7.74 0.24 -12.62
CA LEU A 144 -8.58 1.11 -13.45
C LEU A 144 -9.75 0.35 -14.10
N ARG A 145 -9.55 -0.93 -14.44
CA ARG A 145 -10.46 -1.70 -15.31
C ARG A 145 -10.67 -3.14 -14.82
N PRO A 146 -10.99 -3.39 -13.53
CA PRO A 146 -11.04 -4.75 -12.99
C PRO A 146 -12.05 -5.67 -13.71
N GLY A 147 -13.13 -5.12 -14.27
CA GLY A 147 -14.14 -5.88 -15.04
C GLY A 147 -13.69 -6.27 -16.46
N ASP A 148 -12.62 -5.66 -16.96
CA ASP A 148 -12.09 -5.89 -18.30
C ASP A 148 -10.90 -6.84 -18.32
N VAL A 149 -10.27 -7.11 -17.17
CA VAL A 149 -9.15 -8.06 -17.09
C VAL A 149 -9.64 -9.45 -17.49
N ARG A 150 -8.89 -10.10 -18.39
CA ARG A 150 -9.14 -11.45 -18.91
C ARG A 150 -7.94 -12.37 -18.65
N ALA A 151 -8.10 -13.64 -18.98
CA ALA A 151 -7.04 -14.64 -18.80
C ALA A 151 -5.78 -14.29 -19.62
N GLU A 152 -5.95 -13.68 -20.79
CA GLU A 152 -4.87 -13.28 -21.69
C GLU A 152 -3.99 -12.17 -21.08
N ASP A 153 -4.56 -11.32 -20.21
CA ASP A 153 -3.82 -10.25 -19.53
C ASP A 153 -2.81 -10.78 -18.50
N LEU A 154 -2.87 -12.07 -18.16
CA LEU A 154 -1.90 -12.73 -17.29
C LEU A 154 -0.64 -13.19 -18.05
N GLN A 155 -0.73 -13.37 -19.38
CA GLN A 155 0.38 -13.87 -20.19
C GLN A 155 1.64 -12.98 -20.12
N PRO A 156 1.53 -11.63 -20.14
CA PRO A 156 2.71 -10.76 -19.96
C PRO A 156 3.42 -10.96 -18.62
N LEU A 157 2.70 -11.29 -17.55
CA LEU A 157 3.29 -11.59 -16.24
C LEU A 157 4.09 -12.91 -16.30
N GLN A 158 3.50 -13.96 -16.88
CA GLN A 158 4.16 -15.25 -17.07
C GLN A 158 5.39 -15.14 -17.97
N ALA A 159 5.29 -14.39 -19.07
CA ALA A 159 6.41 -14.11 -19.97
C ALA A 159 7.55 -13.32 -19.28
N ALA A 160 7.22 -12.52 -18.27
CA ALA A 160 8.19 -11.84 -17.42
C ALA A 160 8.73 -12.71 -16.27
N GLY A 161 8.38 -14.00 -16.25
CA GLY A 161 8.87 -15.00 -15.31
C GLY A 161 8.11 -15.08 -14.00
N LEU A 162 6.90 -14.51 -13.89
CA LEU A 162 6.05 -14.73 -12.73
C LEU A 162 5.43 -16.13 -12.79
N THR A 163 5.49 -16.84 -11.67
CA THR A 163 4.74 -18.09 -11.46
C THR A 163 3.27 -17.80 -11.14
N ASP A 164 2.39 -18.79 -11.29
CA ASP A 164 0.96 -18.62 -10.99
C ASP A 164 0.71 -18.19 -9.52
N ALA A 165 1.53 -18.69 -8.58
CA ALA A 165 1.47 -18.27 -7.17
C ALA A 165 1.87 -16.80 -6.98
N GLU A 166 2.90 -16.33 -7.70
CA GLU A 166 3.30 -14.92 -7.68
C GLU A 166 2.25 -14.01 -8.31
N ILE A 167 1.56 -14.48 -9.36
CA ILE A 167 0.44 -13.74 -9.99
C ILE A 167 -0.74 -13.63 -9.02
N LEU A 168 -1.08 -14.71 -8.31
CA LEU A 168 -2.13 -14.69 -7.29
C LEU A 168 -1.78 -13.71 -6.16
N ASP A 169 -0.55 -13.72 -5.68
CA ASP A 169 -0.05 -12.78 -4.67
C ASP A 169 -0.08 -11.33 -5.16
N LEU A 170 0.29 -11.08 -6.42
CA LEU A 170 0.20 -9.75 -7.03
C LEU A 170 -1.24 -9.24 -7.04
N ILE A 171 -2.20 -10.08 -7.47
CA ILE A 171 -3.63 -9.74 -7.49
C ILE A 171 -4.12 -9.42 -6.07
N HIS A 172 -3.73 -10.22 -5.07
CA HIS A 172 -4.10 -9.97 -3.68
C HIS A 172 -3.51 -8.66 -3.15
N ALA A 173 -2.25 -8.35 -3.46
CA ALA A 173 -1.63 -7.08 -3.11
C ALA A 173 -2.38 -5.90 -3.76
N VAL A 174 -2.71 -5.99 -5.05
CA VAL A 174 -3.48 -4.94 -5.73
C VAL A 174 -4.86 -4.76 -5.10
N ALA A 175 -5.57 -5.86 -4.83
CA ALA A 175 -6.91 -5.83 -4.25
C ALA A 175 -6.95 -5.24 -2.83
N ILE A 176 -6.02 -5.64 -1.95
CA ILE A 176 -5.98 -5.11 -0.58
C ILE A 176 -5.65 -3.62 -0.57
N PHE A 177 -4.80 -3.14 -1.49
CA PHE A 177 -4.51 -1.70 -1.59
C PHE A 177 -5.61 -0.91 -2.26
N ALA A 178 -6.35 -1.49 -3.21
CA ALA A 178 -7.57 -0.88 -3.70
C ALA A 178 -8.58 -0.64 -2.56
N TRP A 179 -8.72 -1.61 -1.63
CA TRP A 179 -9.56 -1.42 -0.44
C TRP A 179 -8.98 -0.41 0.55
N ALA A 180 -7.70 -0.53 0.90
CA ALA A 180 -7.04 0.36 1.85
C ALA A 180 -7.03 1.82 1.36
N ASN A 181 -6.73 2.07 0.08
CA ASN A 181 -6.75 3.42 -0.50
C ASN A 181 -8.13 4.07 -0.37
N ARG A 182 -9.22 3.32 -0.59
CA ARG A 182 -10.58 3.84 -0.42
C ARG A 182 -10.84 4.31 1.02
N LEU A 183 -10.36 3.57 2.02
CA LEU A 183 -10.49 4.01 3.42
C LEU A 183 -9.60 5.22 3.71
N MET A 184 -8.34 5.17 3.29
CA MET A 184 -7.34 6.23 3.55
C MET A 184 -7.68 7.56 2.90
N LEU A 185 -8.32 7.54 1.73
CA LEU A 185 -8.72 8.74 0.98
C LEU A 185 -10.04 9.36 1.44
N ASN A 186 -10.92 8.57 2.08
CA ASN A 186 -12.30 8.99 2.36
C ASN A 186 -12.63 9.09 3.85
N LEU A 187 -11.67 8.82 4.74
CA LEU A 187 -11.83 8.91 6.19
C LEU A 187 -10.83 9.88 6.84
N GLY A 188 -9.97 10.51 6.05
CA GLY A 188 -8.87 11.32 6.55
C GLY A 188 -7.93 11.79 5.44
N GLU A 189 -6.82 12.37 5.84
CA GLU A 189 -5.84 12.99 4.92
C GLU A 189 -4.40 12.80 5.40
N PRO A 190 -3.42 12.77 4.47
CA PRO A 190 -2.01 12.83 4.83
C PRO A 190 -1.67 14.17 5.49
N VAL A 191 -0.91 14.12 6.58
CA VAL A 191 -0.28 15.29 7.19
C VAL A 191 1.20 15.27 6.82
N PHE A 192 1.62 16.30 6.09
CA PHE A 192 3.00 16.47 5.68
C PHE A 192 3.81 17.04 6.86
N PRO A 193 5.06 16.58 7.06
CA PRO A 193 5.94 17.25 8.01
C PRO A 193 6.10 18.71 7.59
N ASP A 194 6.11 19.62 8.56
CA ASP A 194 6.41 21.02 8.29
C ASP A 194 7.70 21.10 7.47
N GLU A 195 7.60 21.66 6.26
CA GLU A 195 8.79 21.98 5.49
C GLU A 195 9.54 23.04 6.31
N ALA A 196 10.70 22.69 6.87
CA ALA A 196 11.54 23.65 7.54
C ALA A 196 11.75 24.83 6.58
N ALA A 197 11.21 26.00 6.96
CA ALA A 197 11.32 27.24 6.23
C ALA A 197 12.77 27.68 6.04
#